data_AF-A0A832FSH7-F1
#
_entry.id   AF-A0A832FSH7-F1
#
_cell.length_a   1.000
_cell.length_b   1.000
_cell.length_c   1.000
_cell.angle_alpha   90.00
_cell.angle_beta   90.00
_cell.angle_gamma   90.00
#
_symmetry.space_group_name_H-M   'P 1'
#
loop_
_entity.id
_entity.type
_entity.pdbx_description
1 polymer ?
#
loop_
_entity_poly.entity_id
_entity_poly.type
_entity_poly.pdbx_seq_one_letter_code
_entity_poly.pdbx_strand_id
1 'polypeptide(L)' 'TIVCIIEAMKVFNEIPAGVSGQIVAVLVQNGDPVEYGQPLFKVDTR' A
#
# COMPACT_ATOMS: atom_id res chain seq x y z
N THR A 1 -11.91 2.55 -0.02
CA THR A 1 -10.93 3.44 0.63
C THR A 1 -9.61 3.33 -0.10
N ILE A 2 -9.01 4.45 -0.46
CA ILE A 2 -7.64 4.50 -1.01
C ILE A 2 -6.67 4.51 0.17
N VAL A 3 -5.65 3.64 0.13
CA VAL A 3 -4.71 3.45 1.27
C VAL A 3 -3.37 4.13 1.05
N CYS A 4 -2.92 4.23 -0.20
CA CYS A 4 -1.73 5.00 -0.59
C CYS A 4 -1.74 5.30 -2.09
N ILE A 5 -0.74 6.06 -2.51
CA ILE A 5 -0.38 6.29 -3.91
C ILE A 5 1.03 5.76 -4.15
N ILE A 6 1.28 5.21 -5.34
CA ILE A 6 2.59 4.73 -5.77
C ILE A 6 2.95 5.40 -7.09
N GLU A 7 4.19 5.85 -7.23
CA GLU A 7 4.71 6.28 -8.51
C GLU A 7 5.27 5.10 -9.29
N ALA A 8 4.72 4.84 -10.48
CA ALA A 8 5.23 3.86 -11.43
C ALA A 8 5.36 4.50 -12.81
N MET A 9 6.55 4.44 -13.40
CA MET A 9 6.82 5.00 -14.75
C MET A 9 6.35 6.46 -14.93
N LYS A 10 6.60 7.32 -13.92
CA LYS A 10 6.17 8.73 -13.86
C LYS A 10 4.65 8.95 -13.77
N VAL A 11 3.90 7.91 -13.44
CA VAL A 11 2.45 7.98 -13.21
C VAL A 11 2.17 7.64 -11.75
N PHE A 12 1.30 8.41 -11.11
CA PHE A 12 0.82 8.09 -9.76
C PHE A 12 -0.43 7.23 -9.86
N ASN A 13 -0.38 6.08 -9.19
CA ASN A 13 -1.45 5.11 -9.13
C ASN A 13 -2.01 5.06 -7.72
N GLU A 14 -3.32 5.15 -7.60
CA GLU A 14 -4.01 4.94 -6.33
C GLU A 14 -4.14 3.45 -6.02
N ILE A 15 -3.83 3.06 -4.79
CA ILE A 15 -3.98 1.69 -4.33
C ILE A 15 -5.26 1.58 -3.49
N PRO A 16 -6.29 0.88 -3.98
CA PRO A 16 -7.48 0.60 -3.19
C PRO A 16 -7.19 -0.49 -2.15
N ALA A 17 -7.86 -0.42 -0.99
CA ALA A 17 -7.62 -1.36 0.13
C ALA A 17 -7.79 -2.84 -0.24
N GLY A 18 -8.69 -3.18 -1.18
CA GLY A 18 -8.99 -4.55 -1.61
C GLY A 18 -9.72 -5.42 -0.57
N VAL A 19 -9.63 -5.09 0.72
CA VAL A 19 -10.25 -5.80 1.84
C VAL A 19 -10.68 -4.81 2.93
N SER A 20 -11.68 -5.20 3.72
CA SER A 20 -12.09 -4.48 4.93
C SER A 20 -11.30 -4.98 6.15
N GLY A 21 -10.84 -4.06 7.00
CA GLY A 21 -10.06 -4.39 8.19
C GLY A 21 -9.37 -3.17 8.79
N GLN A 22 -8.47 -3.40 9.75
CA GLN A 22 -7.65 -2.38 10.40
C GLN A 22 -6.19 -2.52 9.97
N ILE A 23 -5.55 -1.40 9.57
CA ILE A 23 -4.10 -1.38 9.32
C ILE A 23 -3.37 -1.50 10.66
N VAL A 24 -2.61 -2.57 10.85
CA VAL A 24 -1.84 -2.84 12.08
C VAL A 24 -0.35 -2.56 11.91
N ALA A 25 0.15 -2.48 10.67
CA ALA A 25 1.53 -2.08 10.38
C ALA A 25 1.65 -1.47 8.98
N VAL A 26 2.51 -0.46 8.86
CA VAL A 26 3.00 0.07 7.59
C VAL A 26 4.42 -0.46 7.39
N LEU A 27 4.67 -1.15 6.27
CA LEU A 27 5.91 -1.91 6.05
C LEU A 27 6.93 -1.17 5.18
N VAL A 28 6.57 0.01 4.68
CA VAL A 28 7.39 0.86 3.81
C VAL A 28 7.28 2.32 4.23
N GLN A 29 8.30 3.12 3.97
CA GLN A 29 8.27 4.56 4.20
C GLN A 29 7.99 5.32 2.89
N ASN A 30 7.56 6.57 3.02
CA ASN A 30 7.30 7.41 1.85
C ASN A 30 8.60 7.70 1.10
N GLY A 31 8.60 7.44 -0.21
CA GLY A 31 9.78 7.58 -1.06
C GLY A 31 10.65 6.32 -1.16
N ASP A 32 10.35 5.26 -0.40
CA ASP A 32 11.04 3.98 -0.56
C ASP A 32 10.71 3.36 -1.92
N PRO A 33 11.69 2.77 -2.61
CA PRO A 33 11.42 1.95 -3.79
C PRO A 33 10.63 0.71 -3.39
N VAL A 34 9.66 0.34 -4.22
CA VAL A 34 8.84 -0.86 -4.01
C VAL A 34 8.84 -1.74 -5.25
N GLU A 35 8.82 -3.06 -5.04
CA GLU A 35 8.79 -4.06 -6.11
C GLU A 35 7.41 -4.74 -6.23
N TYR A 36 7.17 -5.37 -7.37
CA TYR A 36 5.95 -6.14 -7.58
C TYR A 36 5.85 -7.29 -6.57
N GLY A 37 4.70 -7.38 -5.90
CA GLY A 37 4.44 -8.39 -4.87
C GLY A 37 5.01 -8.06 -3.48
N GLN A 38 5.71 -6.94 -3.32
CA GLN A 38 6.19 -6.49 -2.03
C GLN A 38 5.01 -6.10 -1.10
N PRO A 39 4.94 -6.64 0.13
CA PRO A 39 3.92 -6.24 1.09
C PRO A 39 4.11 -4.78 1.55
N LEU A 40 3.04 -3.98 1.50
CA LEU A 40 3.05 -2.56 1.90
C LEU A 40 2.39 -2.31 3.26
N PHE A 41 1.30 -3.02 3.54
CA PHE A 41 0.52 -2.88 4.75
C PHE A 41 0.19 -4.26 5.32
N LYS A 42 0.19 -4.36 6.65
CA LYS A 42 -0.39 -5.49 7.35
C LYS A 42 -1.78 -5.09 7.81
N VAL A 43 -2.79 -5.88 7.43
CA VAL A 43 -4.20 -5.64 7.74
C VAL A 43 -4.72 -6.78 8.61
N ASP A 44 -5.37 -6.42 9.72
CA ASP A 44 -6.18 -7.35 10.51
C ASP A 44 -7.64 -7.29 10.03
N THR A 45 -8.21 -8.45 9.72
CA THR A 45 -9.54 -8.58 9.12
C THR A 45 -10.55 -9.27 10.04
N ARG A 46 -10.15 -9.54 11.28
CA ARG A 46 -10.94 -10.28 12.27
C ARG A 46 -11.44 -9.39 13.39
#